data_AF-A0A453BGH5-F1
#
_entry.id   AF-A0A453BGH5-F1
#
_cell.length_a   1.000
_cell.length_b   1.000
_cell.length_c   1.000
_cell.angle_alpha   90.00
_cell.angle_beta   90.00
_cell.angle_gamma   90.00
#
_symmetry.space_group_name_H-M   'P 1'
#
loop_
_entity.id
_entity.type
_entity.pdbx_description
1 polymer ?
#
loop_
_entity_poly.entity_id
_entity_poly.type
_entity_poly.pdbx_seq_one_letter_code
_entity_poly.pdbx_strand_id
1 'polypeptide(L)'
;MFPAGDHLLLFALASLGGAAAAGAGEGFCSAEPSNDCSQSPPLYSKVTSPTLAPVHLQDLPGFTRSVYKKDHALITPESHVFSPLPDWTNTLGAYLISPALGAHFTMYLANMQDGSKSALPPKDVERLIFVVQGSIALSVESGTTHSLLGRLLCLSSCKHEALCDIRQTKHSCNL
;
A
#
# COMPACT_ATOMS: atom_id res chain seq x y z
N MET A 1 -19.55 51.77 -23.70
CA MET A 1 -20.85 52.21 -23.15
C MET A 1 -21.57 50.95 -22.68
N PHE A 2 -21.49 50.64 -21.37
CA PHE A 2 -22.25 49.59 -20.66
C PHE A 2 -23.70 50.09 -20.37
N PRO A 3 -24.71 49.28 -19.94
CA PRO A 3 -24.67 48.14 -18.99
C PRO A 3 -25.43 46.87 -19.48
N ALA A 4 -25.18 45.64 -19.00
CA ALA A 4 -25.25 45.02 -17.67
C ALA A 4 -26.68 44.80 -17.11
N GLY A 5 -27.02 43.53 -16.81
CA GLY A 5 -28.28 43.03 -16.25
C GLY A 5 -28.22 41.49 -16.24
N ASP A 6 -27.59 40.81 -15.29
CA ASP A 6 -27.83 40.70 -13.83
C ASP A 6 -28.98 39.70 -13.52
N HIS A 7 -28.61 38.43 -13.35
CA HIS A 7 -29.43 37.45 -12.63
C HIS A 7 -28.60 36.82 -11.50
N LEU A 8 -28.69 37.51 -10.38
CA LEU A 8 -28.27 37.19 -9.04
C LEU A 8 -29.06 35.97 -8.51
N LEU A 9 -28.37 34.88 -8.15
CA LEU A 9 -28.88 33.91 -7.19
C LEU A 9 -27.84 33.77 -6.07
N LEU A 10 -28.04 34.62 -5.06
CA LEU A 10 -27.41 34.58 -3.75
C LEU A 10 -27.96 33.39 -2.96
N PHE A 11 -27.08 32.48 -2.55
CA PHE A 11 -27.26 31.75 -1.30
C PHE A 11 -26.10 32.10 -0.38
N ALA A 12 -26.32 33.16 0.40
CA ALA A 12 -25.51 33.48 1.56
C ALA A 12 -25.97 32.58 2.73
N LEU A 13 -25.10 31.69 3.18
CA LEU A 13 -25.12 31.22 4.56
C LEU A 13 -23.79 31.63 5.19
N ALA A 14 -23.82 32.78 5.85
CA ALA A 14 -22.81 33.17 6.80
C ALA A 14 -23.01 32.33 8.08
N SER A 15 -22.04 31.49 8.42
CA SER A 15 -21.77 31.16 9.81
C SER A 15 -20.41 31.73 10.18
N LEU A 16 -20.47 32.76 11.02
CA LEU A 16 -19.33 33.28 11.75
C LEU A 16 -18.93 32.22 12.78
N GLY A 17 -17.73 31.67 12.64
CA GLY A 17 -17.15 30.73 13.59
C GLY A 17 -15.68 30.53 13.26
N GLY A 18 -14.82 31.41 13.80
CA GLY A 18 -13.38 31.28 13.65
C GLY A 18 -12.84 30.08 14.42
N ALA A 19 -11.95 29.31 13.80
CA ALA A 19 -10.57 29.12 14.22
C ALA A 19 -9.90 28.00 13.40
N ALA A 20 -8.60 28.23 13.17
CA ALA A 20 -7.57 27.30 12.72
C ALA A 20 -7.66 26.79 11.26
N ALA A 21 -6.85 27.42 10.41
CA ALA A 21 -6.32 26.81 9.21
C ALA A 21 -5.66 25.46 9.55
N ALA A 22 -6.20 24.37 9.00
CA ALA A 22 -5.44 23.15 8.76
C ALA A 22 -5.14 23.12 7.27
N GLY A 23 -3.86 23.31 6.94
CA GLY A 23 -3.37 23.38 5.58
C GLY A 23 -3.63 22.12 4.77
N ALA A 24 -3.47 22.25 3.45
CA ALA A 24 -3.37 21.13 2.52
C ALA A 24 -2.35 20.11 3.05
N GLY A 25 -2.85 19.03 3.65
CA GLY A 25 -2.04 17.91 4.12
C GLY A 25 -2.29 16.72 3.20
N GLU A 26 -1.21 16.08 2.77
CA GLU A 26 -1.22 14.79 2.09
C GLU A 26 -2.19 13.84 2.83
N GLY A 27 -3.19 13.34 2.10
CA GLY A 27 -4.30 12.59 2.68
C GLY A 27 -3.87 11.21 3.16
N PHE A 28 -3.44 11.10 4.41
CA PHE A 28 -3.19 9.82 5.08
C PHE A 28 -4.44 9.39 5.86
N CYS A 29 -5.05 8.28 5.49
CA CYS A 29 -6.09 7.64 6.31
C CYS A 29 -5.43 6.64 7.26
N SER A 30 -5.39 6.97 8.56
CA SER A 30 -4.87 6.10 9.61
C SER A 30 -5.95 5.15 10.12
N ALA A 31 -5.63 3.86 10.25
CA ALA A 31 -6.29 2.96 11.19
C ALA A 31 -5.33 2.75 12.37
N GLU A 32 -5.77 3.06 13.59
CA GLU A 32 -4.96 2.88 14.80
C GLU A 32 -4.76 1.39 15.07
N PRO A 33 -3.52 0.91 15.25
CA PRO A 33 -3.31 -0.45 15.74
C PRO A 33 -3.79 -0.53 17.20
N SER A 34 -4.68 -1.47 17.49
CA SER A 34 -5.13 -1.74 18.86
C SER A 34 -3.93 -2.16 19.71
N ASN A 35 -3.60 -1.34 20.70
CA ASN A 35 -2.50 -1.55 21.65
C ASN A 35 -2.90 -2.56 22.73
N ASP A 36 -3.14 -3.80 22.33
CA ASP A 36 -3.46 -4.89 23.25
C ASP A 36 -2.34 -5.94 23.14
N CYS A 37 -1.52 -6.06 24.18
CA CYS A 37 -0.49 -7.09 24.35
C CYS A 37 -1.12 -8.47 24.65
N SER A 38 -2.18 -8.78 23.92
CA SER A 38 -2.81 -10.08 23.93
C SER A 38 -2.17 -10.92 22.82
N GLN A 39 -2.07 -12.24 23.00
CA GLN A 39 -1.58 -13.18 21.97
C GLN A 39 -2.55 -13.32 20.78
N SER A 40 -3.15 -12.21 20.33
CA SER A 40 -3.95 -12.18 19.13
C SER A 40 -3.01 -12.31 17.92
N PRO A 41 -3.44 -13.04 16.87
CA PRO A 41 -2.70 -13.08 15.62
C PRO A 41 -2.47 -11.66 15.11
N PRO A 42 -1.33 -11.37 14.46
CA PRO A 42 -1.09 -10.06 13.88
C PRO A 42 -2.21 -9.69 12.89
N LEU A 43 -2.47 -8.40 12.76
CA LEU A 43 -3.43 -7.88 11.79
C LEU A 43 -3.09 -8.44 10.41
N TYR A 44 -4.11 -8.90 9.68
CA TYR A 44 -3.98 -9.58 8.37
C TYR A 44 -3.22 -10.92 8.37
N SER A 45 -3.04 -11.59 9.51
CA SER A 45 -2.36 -12.90 9.60
C SER A 45 -2.84 -13.95 8.60
N LYS A 46 -4.13 -13.97 8.25
CA LYS A 46 -4.69 -14.90 7.26
C LYS A 46 -4.33 -14.59 5.81
N VAL A 47 -3.86 -13.37 5.53
CA VAL A 47 -3.36 -12.98 4.20
C VAL A 47 -1.96 -13.57 3.98
N THR A 48 -1.11 -13.57 5.01
CA THR A 48 0.26 -14.10 4.92
C THR A 48 0.37 -15.58 5.29
N SER A 49 -0.53 -16.07 6.14
CA SER A 49 -0.68 -17.46 6.54
C SER A 49 -2.10 -17.97 6.26
N PRO A 50 -2.44 -18.26 4.99
CA PRO A 50 -3.79 -18.67 4.60
C PRO A 50 -4.16 -20.04 5.19
N THR A 51 -5.45 -20.24 5.48
CA THR A 51 -5.96 -21.51 6.01
C THR A 51 -5.69 -22.69 5.06
N LEU A 52 -5.81 -22.47 3.75
CA LEU A 52 -5.35 -23.43 2.74
C LEU A 52 -4.08 -22.88 2.08
N ALA A 53 -2.93 -23.27 2.64
CA ALA A 53 -1.60 -22.88 2.17
C ALA A 53 -1.05 -23.85 1.11
N PRO A 54 -0.06 -23.41 0.30
CA PRO A 54 0.53 -24.25 -0.75
C PRO A 54 1.09 -25.58 -0.23
N VAL A 55 1.60 -25.60 1.01
CA VAL A 55 2.12 -26.80 1.69
C VAL A 55 1.08 -27.92 1.79
N HIS A 56 -0.22 -27.58 1.87
CA HIS A 56 -1.31 -28.56 1.95
C HIS A 56 -1.65 -29.20 0.59
N LEU A 57 -1.10 -28.69 -0.51
CA LEU A 57 -1.40 -29.13 -1.88
C LEU A 57 -0.24 -29.91 -2.53
N GLN A 58 0.84 -30.18 -1.79
CA GLN A 58 2.07 -30.80 -2.32
C GLN A 58 1.83 -32.20 -2.90
N ASP A 59 0.86 -32.95 -2.37
CA ASP A 59 0.52 -34.30 -2.84
C ASP A 59 -0.52 -34.30 -3.99
N LEU A 60 -0.89 -33.13 -4.50
CA LEU A 60 -1.87 -32.95 -5.59
C LEU A 60 -1.18 -32.35 -6.83
N PRO A 61 -0.53 -33.16 -7.68
CA PRO A 61 0.26 -32.66 -8.79
C PRO A 61 -0.60 -31.86 -9.77
N GLY A 62 -0.18 -30.62 -10.05
CA GLY A 62 -0.87 -29.71 -10.97
C GLY A 62 -2.17 -29.10 -10.41
N PHE A 63 -2.53 -29.38 -9.16
CA PHE A 63 -3.71 -28.77 -8.56
C PHE A 63 -3.45 -27.29 -8.25
N THR A 64 -4.34 -26.43 -8.73
CA THR A 64 -4.39 -25.02 -8.37
C THR A 64 -5.83 -24.54 -8.36
N ARG A 65 -6.16 -23.60 -7.47
CA ARG A 65 -7.44 -22.89 -7.48
C ARG A 65 -7.39 -21.62 -8.32
N SER A 66 -6.21 -21.27 -8.85
CA SER A 66 -6.07 -20.10 -9.70
C SER A 66 -6.74 -20.32 -11.05
N VAL A 67 -7.44 -19.30 -11.52
CA VAL A 67 -8.18 -19.31 -12.77
C VAL A 67 -7.96 -17.99 -13.48
N TYR A 68 -7.61 -18.05 -14.76
CA TYR A 68 -7.55 -16.89 -15.65
C TYR A 68 -8.62 -17.01 -16.74
N LYS A 69 -9.46 -15.98 -16.86
CA LYS A 69 -10.51 -15.86 -17.89
C LYS A 69 -10.40 -14.51 -18.59
N LYS A 70 -11.23 -14.32 -19.62
CA LYS A 70 -11.21 -13.13 -20.47
C LYS A 70 -11.48 -11.82 -19.70
N ASP A 71 -12.35 -11.87 -18.70
CA ASP A 71 -12.89 -10.72 -18.00
C ASP A 71 -12.58 -10.71 -16.49
N HIS A 72 -11.95 -11.76 -15.97
CA HIS A 72 -11.55 -11.84 -14.56
C HIS A 72 -10.41 -12.83 -14.34
N ALA A 73 -9.74 -12.68 -13.20
CA ALA A 73 -8.74 -13.62 -12.71
C ALA A 73 -8.96 -13.89 -11.22
N LEU A 74 -8.86 -15.15 -10.83
CA LEU A 74 -8.71 -15.59 -9.45
C LEU A 74 -7.26 -16.05 -9.28
N ILE A 75 -6.49 -15.35 -8.47
CA ILE A 75 -5.07 -15.65 -8.24
C ILE A 75 -4.91 -16.04 -6.78
N THR A 76 -4.39 -17.25 -6.55
CA THR A 76 -4.30 -17.87 -5.22
C THR A 76 -2.84 -18.08 -4.79
N PRO A 77 -2.57 -18.20 -3.48
CA PRO A 77 -1.20 -18.25 -2.94
C PRO A 77 -0.28 -19.29 -3.57
N GLU A 78 -0.83 -20.45 -3.95
CA GLU A 78 -0.08 -21.55 -4.58
C GLU A 78 0.41 -21.22 -6.01
N SER A 79 -0.09 -20.16 -6.64
CA SER A 79 0.29 -19.75 -8.00
C SER A 79 1.09 -18.44 -8.04
N HIS A 80 1.51 -17.91 -6.90
CA HIS A 80 2.41 -16.75 -6.86
C HIS A 80 3.80 -17.13 -7.36
N VAL A 81 4.30 -16.39 -8.35
CA VAL A 81 5.65 -16.57 -8.89
C VAL A 81 6.54 -15.44 -8.37
N PHE A 82 7.43 -15.76 -7.44
CA PHE A 82 8.36 -14.79 -6.85
C PHE A 82 9.67 -14.73 -7.64
N SER A 83 10.06 -13.52 -8.02
CA SER A 83 11.35 -13.23 -8.65
C SER A 83 11.93 -11.92 -8.14
N PRO A 84 13.25 -11.68 -8.22
CA PRO A 84 13.82 -10.37 -7.89
C PRO A 84 13.13 -9.22 -8.65
N LEU A 85 12.76 -8.15 -7.94
CA LEU A 85 12.18 -6.97 -8.58
C LEU A 85 13.29 -6.12 -9.23
N PRO A 86 13.12 -5.69 -10.50
CA PRO A 86 14.10 -4.84 -11.18
C PRO A 86 14.37 -3.55 -10.39
N ASP A 87 15.65 -3.22 -10.20
CA ASP A 87 16.12 -2.02 -9.48
C ASP A 87 15.78 -1.95 -7.98
N TRP A 88 15.20 -3.01 -7.40
CA TRP A 88 15.00 -3.13 -5.95
C TRP A 88 16.16 -3.89 -5.32
N THR A 89 16.50 -3.54 -4.09
CA THR A 89 17.51 -4.24 -3.29
C THR A 89 16.83 -5.26 -2.38
N ASN A 90 17.34 -6.49 -2.35
CA ASN A 90 16.92 -7.56 -1.43
C ASN A 90 15.39 -7.76 -1.34
N THR A 91 14.70 -7.71 -2.49
CA THR A 91 13.24 -7.83 -2.56
C THR A 91 12.83 -8.82 -3.64
N LEU A 92 11.96 -9.76 -3.28
CA LEU A 92 11.26 -10.63 -4.23
C LEU A 92 9.87 -10.08 -4.50
N GLY A 93 9.46 -10.06 -5.76
CA GLY A 93 8.13 -9.64 -6.19
C GLY A 93 7.36 -10.75 -6.87
N ALA A 94 6.04 -10.77 -6.68
CA ALA A 94 5.13 -11.61 -7.46
C ALA A 94 4.06 -10.71 -8.12
N TYR A 95 4.13 -10.57 -9.44
CA TYR A 95 3.14 -9.82 -10.22
C TYR A 95 1.83 -10.61 -10.29
N LEU A 96 0.74 -10.00 -9.82
CA LEU A 96 -0.60 -10.58 -9.84
C LEU A 96 -1.39 -10.05 -11.04
N ILE A 97 -1.45 -8.73 -11.20
CA ILE A 97 -2.17 -8.06 -12.29
C ILE A 97 -1.20 -7.15 -13.05
N SER A 98 -1.31 -7.10 -14.37
CA SER A 98 -0.53 -6.22 -15.24
C SER A 98 -1.34 -5.79 -16.46
N PRO A 99 -0.87 -4.80 -17.24
CA PRO A 99 -1.52 -4.40 -18.49
C PRO A 99 -1.65 -5.52 -19.53
N ALA A 100 -0.85 -6.59 -19.43
CA ALA A 100 -1.01 -7.76 -20.28
C ALA A 100 -2.35 -8.49 -20.03
N LEU A 101 -2.99 -8.29 -18.88
CA LEU A 101 -4.35 -8.76 -18.59
C LEU A 101 -5.45 -7.78 -19.04
N GLY A 102 -5.10 -6.65 -19.67
CA GLY A 102 -6.05 -5.60 -20.05
C GLY A 102 -6.36 -4.59 -18.94
N ALA A 103 -5.62 -4.61 -17.83
CA ALA A 103 -5.73 -3.63 -16.75
C ALA A 103 -4.96 -2.33 -17.07
N HIS A 104 -5.38 -1.21 -16.49
CA HIS A 104 -4.64 0.07 -16.56
C HIS A 104 -3.74 0.31 -15.34
N PHE A 105 -3.48 -0.74 -14.57
CA PHE A 105 -2.62 -0.71 -13.38
C PHE A 105 -1.84 -2.02 -13.27
N THR A 106 -0.84 -2.01 -12.40
CA THR A 106 -0.08 -3.21 -12.03
C THR A 106 -0.25 -3.46 -10.53
N MET A 107 -0.52 -4.71 -10.17
CA MET A 107 -0.61 -5.16 -8.77
C MET A 107 0.39 -6.28 -8.55
N TYR A 108 1.21 -6.17 -7.51
CA TYR A 108 2.19 -7.17 -7.14
C TYR A 108 2.37 -7.24 -5.64
N LEU A 109 2.81 -8.40 -5.15
CA LEU A 109 3.26 -8.58 -3.78
C LEU A 109 4.77 -8.32 -3.74
N ALA A 110 5.24 -7.53 -2.79
CA ALA A 110 6.66 -7.30 -2.56
C ALA A 110 7.07 -7.90 -1.20
N ASN A 111 7.90 -8.93 -1.24
CA ASN A 111 8.52 -9.52 -0.07
C ASN A 111 9.86 -8.83 0.19
N MET A 112 9.81 -7.80 1.03
CA MET A 112 10.94 -6.94 1.42
C MET A 112 11.65 -7.53 2.63
N GLN A 113 12.91 -7.94 2.45
CA GLN A 113 13.75 -8.47 3.52
C GLN A 113 14.47 -7.35 4.29
N ASP A 114 15.23 -7.71 5.32
CA ASP A 114 16.08 -6.79 6.06
C ASP A 114 17.03 -5.99 5.15
N GLY A 115 17.08 -4.68 5.34
CA GLY A 115 17.92 -3.78 4.54
C GLY A 115 17.48 -3.64 3.08
N SER A 116 16.25 -4.03 2.75
CA SER A 116 15.70 -3.86 1.40
C SER A 116 15.33 -2.41 1.11
N LYS A 117 15.37 -2.08 -0.18
CA LYS A 117 15.12 -0.74 -0.71
C LYS A 117 14.34 -0.84 -2.00
N SER A 118 13.29 -0.05 -2.14
CA SER A 118 12.48 -0.01 -3.35
C SER A 118 13.10 0.83 -4.45
N ALA A 119 12.88 0.46 -5.71
CA ALA A 119 13.15 1.35 -6.84
C ALA A 119 12.18 2.54 -6.87
N LEU A 120 12.63 3.66 -7.42
CA LEU A 120 11.74 4.78 -7.78
C LEU A 120 10.68 4.32 -8.79
N PRO A 121 9.44 4.85 -8.73
CA PRO A 121 8.49 4.60 -9.80
C PRO A 121 9.00 5.19 -11.13
N PRO A 122 8.67 4.58 -12.28
CA PRO A 122 8.90 5.19 -13.58
C PRO A 122 8.25 6.57 -13.67
N LYS A 123 8.74 7.40 -14.60
CA LYS A 123 8.17 8.74 -14.83
C LYS A 123 6.67 8.63 -15.14
N ASP A 124 5.88 9.53 -14.54
CA ASP A 124 4.43 9.64 -14.74
C ASP A 124 3.64 8.38 -14.28
N VAL A 125 4.24 7.53 -13.43
CA VAL A 125 3.58 6.38 -12.79
C VAL A 125 3.36 6.67 -11.32
N GLU A 126 2.10 6.64 -10.88
CA GLU A 126 1.73 6.67 -9.47
C GLU A 126 1.89 5.28 -8.83
N ARG A 127 2.28 5.26 -7.55
CA ARG A 127 2.43 4.01 -6.79
C ARG A 127 1.59 4.10 -5.52
N LEU A 128 0.81 3.05 -5.29
CA LEU A 128 0.12 2.83 -4.04
C LEU A 128 0.76 1.66 -3.29
N ILE A 129 1.05 1.85 -2.00
CA ILE A 129 1.66 0.82 -1.15
C ILE A 129 0.73 0.52 0.02
N PHE A 130 0.52 -0.76 0.30
CA PHE A 130 -0.23 -1.25 1.44
C PHE A 130 0.59 -2.29 2.20
N VAL A 131 0.91 -2.03 3.46
CA VAL A 131 1.74 -2.90 4.29
C VAL A 131 0.88 -3.99 4.92
N VAL A 132 1.03 -5.22 4.44
CA VAL A 132 0.28 -6.40 4.94
C VAL A 132 0.94 -7.04 6.16
N GLN A 133 2.28 -7.05 6.22
CA GLN A 133 3.05 -7.63 7.32
C GLN A 133 4.34 -6.83 7.50
N GLY A 134 4.75 -6.65 8.76
CA GLY A 134 5.95 -5.89 9.12
C GLY A 134 5.72 -4.38 9.00
N SER A 135 6.82 -3.63 8.88
CA SER A 135 6.81 -2.17 8.76
C SER A 135 7.82 -1.71 7.72
N ILE A 136 7.51 -0.61 7.04
CA ILE A 136 8.45 0.06 6.13
C ILE A 136 8.59 1.53 6.54
N ALA A 137 9.78 2.09 6.35
CA ALA A 137 10.04 3.52 6.41
C ALA A 137 9.95 4.10 5.00
N LEU A 138 9.16 5.16 4.82
CA LEU A 138 9.11 5.91 3.58
C LEU A 138 9.98 7.16 3.72
N SER A 139 10.86 7.39 2.75
CA SER A 139 11.53 8.67 2.56
C SER A 139 10.96 9.39 1.34
N VAL A 140 10.43 10.59 1.59
CA VAL A 140 9.96 11.52 0.56
C VAL A 140 11.05 12.57 0.33
N GLU A 141 11.26 13.02 -0.91
CA GLU A 141 12.25 14.05 -1.27
C GLU A 141 12.08 15.39 -0.49
N SER A 142 10.98 15.57 0.26
CA SER A 142 10.75 16.67 1.21
C SER A 142 11.47 16.53 2.56
N GLY A 143 12.19 15.42 2.80
CA GLY A 143 12.99 15.19 4.02
C GLY A 143 12.20 14.63 5.21
N THR A 144 10.92 14.29 5.02
CA THR A 144 10.09 13.71 6.08
C THR A 144 10.11 12.17 5.97
N THR A 145 10.62 11.50 7.00
CA THR A 145 10.61 10.03 7.09
C THR A 145 9.40 9.57 7.90
N HIS A 146 8.55 8.73 7.31
CA HIS A 146 7.39 8.17 7.99
C HIS A 146 7.53 6.66 8.16
N SER A 147 7.41 6.16 9.39
CA SER A 147 7.32 4.73 9.69
C SER A 147 5.87 4.26 9.53
N LEU A 148 5.66 3.17 8.79
CA LEU A 148 4.35 2.70 8.39
C LEU A 148 4.11 1.28 8.88
N LEU A 149 3.07 1.13 9.70
CA LEU A 149 2.51 -0.14 10.13
C LEU A 149 1.03 -0.14 9.76
N GLY A 150 0.60 -1.01 8.84
CA GLY A 150 -0.81 -1.15 8.45
C GLY A 150 -1.43 0.07 7.75
N ARG A 151 -0.65 0.87 7.03
CA ARG A 151 -1.10 2.13 6.38
C ARG A 151 -1.22 1.98 4.87
N LEU A 152 -2.22 2.66 4.29
CA LEU A 152 -2.39 2.88 2.86
C LEU A 152 -1.69 4.18 2.46
N LEU A 153 -0.81 4.13 1.47
CA LEU A 153 -0.18 5.32 0.89
C LEU A 153 -0.57 5.49 -0.57
N CYS A 154 -1.16 6.63 -0.92
CA CYS A 154 -1.28 7.08 -2.29
C CYS A 154 -0.12 8.04 -2.59
N LEU A 155 0.89 7.58 -3.33
CA LEU A 155 1.98 8.46 -3.76
C LEU A 155 1.71 8.90 -5.20
N SER A 156 1.12 10.07 -5.37
CA SER A 156 1.01 10.72 -6.67
C SER A 156 2.22 11.63 -6.90
N SER A 157 2.93 11.39 -8.02
CA SER A 157 3.92 12.26 -8.65
C SER A 157 5.24 12.65 -7.94
N CYS A 158 5.50 12.35 -6.66
CA CYS A 158 6.83 12.66 -6.09
C CYS A 158 7.81 11.47 -6.18
N LYS A 159 9.12 11.75 -6.22
CA LYS A 159 10.15 10.70 -6.10
C LYS A 159 10.15 10.21 -4.66
N HIS A 160 9.97 8.91 -4.48
CA HIS A 160 9.84 8.31 -3.17
C HIS A 160 10.53 6.96 -3.13
N GLU A 161 11.14 6.67 -1.98
CA GLU A 161 11.82 5.43 -1.72
C GLU A 161 11.26 4.82 -0.43
N ALA A 162 10.86 3.54 -0.51
CA ALA A 162 10.51 2.75 0.65
C ALA A 162 11.73 1.93 1.09
N LEU A 163 12.08 2.04 2.36
CA LEU A 163 13.13 1.32 3.05
C LEU A 163 12.49 0.38 4.06
N CYS A 164 12.87 -0.90 4.07
CA CYS A 164 12.47 -1.80 5.15
C CYS A 164 13.54 -1.75 6.24
N ASP A 165 13.17 -1.26 7.43
CA ASP A 165 14.00 -1.32 8.62
C ASP A 165 13.29 -2.13 9.71
N ILE A 166 13.73 -3.37 9.92
CA ILE A 166 13.20 -4.24 10.99
C ILE A 166 13.68 -3.75 12.37
N ARG A 167 14.59 -2.78 12.46
CA ARG A 167 15.09 -2.25 13.74
C ARG A 167 14.13 -1.29 14.45
N GLN A 168 13.07 -0.81 13.80
CA GLN A 168 12.08 0.05 14.47
C GLN A 168 11.02 -0.71 15.29
N THR A 169 10.95 -2.05 15.20
CA THR A 169 10.17 -2.86 16.16
C THR A 169 11.02 -3.27 17.36
N LYS A 170 11.64 -2.30 18.03
CA LYS A 170 12.08 -2.47 19.42
C LYS A 170 11.37 -1.43 20.28
N HIS A 171 10.04 -1.50 20.33
CA HIS A 171 9.36 -0.98 21.51
C HIS A 171 9.83 -1.84 22.69
N SER A 172 10.65 -1.20 23.53
CA SER A 172 11.18 -1.74 24.77
C SER A 172 10.03 -2.10 25.69
N CYS A 173 9.51 -3.32 25.57
CA CYS A 173 8.74 -3.94 26.64
C CYS A 173 9.77 -4.42 27.67
N ASN A 174 10.12 -3.57 28.62
CA ASN A 174 10.74 -4.03 29.85
C ASN A 174 9.67 -4.80 30.64
N LEU A 175 10.01 -6.00 31.09
CA LEU A 175 9.29 -6.66 32.19
C LEU A 175 9.39 -5.79 33.45
#